data_AF-A0A183F3C8-F1
#
_entry.id   AF-A0A183F3C8-F1
#
_cell.length_a   1.000
_cell.length_b   1.000
_cell.length_c   1.000
_cell.angle_alpha   90.00
_cell.angle_beta   90.00
_cell.angle_gamma   90.00
#
_symmetry.space_group_name_H-M   'P 1'
#
loop_
_entity.id
_entity.type
_entity.pdbx_description
1 polymer ?
#
loop_
_entity_poly.entity_id
_entity_poly.type
_entity_poly.pdbx_seq_one_letter_code
_entity_poly.pdbx_strand_id
1 'polypeptide(L)'
;MYEVLKRLPDLYRNELEGKTLDECERFRDVRIVFEAHMQNRERQEFLTEQEREYLVLAERDVSDLIDKVVEIMFLKYQPQVVVRTSSLLNATGKGGIFKNYLDEFELIICDEASQVPEPVFAAMLSRLPKARRIQAMYTNWSECALLTALYRR
;
A
#
# COMPACT_ATOMS: atom_id res chain seq x y z
N MET A 1 4.12 1.22 5.18
CA MET A 1 2.84 0.49 5.18
C MET A 1 2.87 -0.65 6.19
N TYR A 2 3.74 -1.65 6.02
CA TYR A 2 3.79 -2.82 6.92
C TYR A 2 4.04 -2.48 8.39
N GLU A 3 4.83 -1.45 8.71
CA GLU A 3 5.02 -1.00 10.10
C GLU A 3 3.72 -0.57 10.80
N VAL A 4 2.81 0.08 10.07
CA VAL A 4 1.51 0.48 10.63
C VAL A 4 0.65 -0.76 10.85
N LEU A 5 0.62 -1.66 9.88
CA LEU A 5 -0.16 -2.89 9.93
C LEU A 5 0.30 -3.83 11.07
N LYS A 6 1.62 -3.96 11.28
CA LYS A 6 2.22 -4.74 12.38
C LYS A 6 1.80 -4.24 13.77
N ARG A 7 1.42 -2.98 13.91
CA ARG A 7 1.03 -2.37 15.20
C ARG A 7 -0.47 -2.46 15.50
N LEU A 8 -1.31 -2.80 14.51
CA LEU A 8 -2.76 -2.94 14.70
C LEU A 8 -3.17 -3.86 15.87
N PRO A 9 -2.59 -5.06 16.05
CA PRO A 9 -3.00 -5.93 17.15
C PRO A 9 -2.66 -5.35 18.54
N ASP A 10 -1.64 -4.48 18.63
CA ASP A 10 -1.27 -3.83 19.88
C ASP A 10 -2.09 -2.57 20.14
N LEU A 11 -2.40 -1.80 19.09
CA LEU A 11 -3.19 -0.58 19.18
C LEU A 11 -4.66 -0.84 19.49
N TYR A 12 -5.23 -1.91 18.92
CA TYR A 12 -6.66 -2.20 19.00
C TYR A 12 -6.97 -3.52 19.71
N ARG A 13 -6.05 -4.03 20.54
CA ARG A 13 -6.19 -5.32 21.25
C ARG A 13 -7.54 -5.51 21.94
N ASN A 14 -8.02 -4.46 22.61
CA ASN A 14 -9.26 -4.50 23.39
C ASN A 14 -10.53 -4.25 22.55
N GLU A 15 -10.37 -3.89 21.28
CA GLU A 15 -11.46 -3.53 20.36
C GLU A 15 -11.65 -4.53 19.21
N LEU A 16 -10.65 -5.35 18.93
CA LEU A 16 -10.72 -6.38 17.90
C LEU A 16 -11.34 -7.65 18.47
N GLU A 17 -12.19 -8.30 17.67
CA GLU A 17 -12.70 -9.63 17.99
C GLU A 17 -11.57 -10.65 18.01
N GLY A 18 -11.68 -11.71 18.80
CA GLY A 18 -10.59 -12.68 19.01
C GLY A 18 -10.04 -13.30 17.72
N LYS A 19 -10.90 -13.57 16.72
CA LYS A 19 -10.47 -14.09 15.42
C LYS A 19 -9.70 -13.04 14.61
N THR A 20 -10.19 -11.80 14.59
CA THR A 20 -9.57 -10.69 13.88
C THR A 20 -8.24 -10.31 14.49
N LEU A 21 -8.15 -10.35 15.82
CA LEU A 21 -6.91 -10.16 16.56
C LEU A 21 -5.88 -11.24 16.19
N ASP A 22 -6.27 -12.53 16.20
CA ASP A 22 -5.40 -13.64 15.77
C ASP A 22 -4.89 -13.46 14.33
N GLU A 23 -5.75 -13.05 13.40
CA GLU A 23 -5.36 -12.77 12.02
C GLU A 23 -4.34 -11.62 11.93
N CYS A 24 -4.52 -10.55 12.71
CA CYS A 24 -3.55 -9.44 12.80
C CYS A 24 -2.22 -9.85 13.43
N GLU A 25 -2.25 -10.67 14.49
CA GLU A 25 -1.05 -11.17 15.16
C GLU A 25 -0.26 -12.11 14.25
N ARG A 26 -0.93 -13.06 13.60
CA ARG A 26 -0.30 -13.94 12.60
C ARG A 26 0.34 -13.13 11.47
N PHE A 27 -0.37 -12.13 10.95
CA PHE A 27 0.20 -11.25 9.94
C PHE A 27 1.47 -10.54 10.42
N ARG A 28 1.44 -9.97 11.65
CA ARG A 28 2.60 -9.30 12.24
C ARG A 28 3.79 -10.25 12.35
N ASP A 29 3.55 -11.42 12.92
CA ASP A 29 4.62 -12.36 13.27
C ASP A 29 5.29 -12.91 12.01
N VAL A 30 4.50 -13.31 11.00
CA VAL A 30 5.02 -13.74 9.71
C VAL A 30 5.81 -12.63 9.03
N ARG A 31 5.33 -11.37 9.11
CA ARG A 31 6.02 -10.24 8.47
C ARG A 31 7.34 -9.90 9.15
N ILE A 32 7.44 -10.00 10.47
CA ILE A 32 8.69 -9.80 11.22
C ILE A 32 9.74 -10.81 10.76
N VAL A 33 9.37 -12.09 10.66
CA VAL A 33 10.30 -13.14 10.22
C VAL A 33 10.76 -12.90 8.79
N PHE A 34 9.82 -12.57 7.89
CA PHE A 34 10.15 -12.27 6.49
C PHE A 34 11.09 -11.06 6.34
N GLU A 35 10.87 -9.99 7.11
CA GLU A 35 11.72 -8.79 7.05
C GLU A 35 13.10 -9.02 7.64
N ALA A 36 13.20 -9.74 8.76
CA ALA A 36 14.49 -10.14 9.35
C ALA A 36 15.31 -11.00 8.37
N HIS A 37 14.62 -11.83 7.59
CA HIS A 37 15.23 -12.61 6.52
C HIS A 37 15.75 -11.71 5.37
N MET A 38 14.93 -10.78 4.88
CA MET A 38 15.32 -9.88 3.78
C MET A 38 16.46 -8.93 4.13
N GLN A 39 16.59 -8.53 5.40
CA GLN A 39 17.68 -7.66 5.86
C GLN A 39 19.04 -8.37 5.91
N ASN A 40 19.08 -9.70 5.97
CA ASN A 40 20.31 -10.48 5.95
C ASN A 40 20.67 -10.92 4.51
N ARG A 41 21.07 -9.95 3.68
CA ARG A 41 21.36 -10.14 2.24
C ARG A 41 22.46 -11.17 1.96
N GLU A 42 23.43 -11.33 2.85
CA GLU A 42 24.51 -12.34 2.75
C GLU A 42 23.99 -13.78 2.93
N ARG A 43 22.84 -13.99 3.58
CA ARG A 43 22.21 -15.33 3.72
C ARG A 43 21.33 -15.73 2.55
N GLN A 44 20.94 -14.80 1.67
CA GLN A 44 20.05 -15.11 0.55
C GLN A 44 20.68 -16.08 -0.47
N GLU A 45 22.01 -16.07 -0.60
CA GLU A 45 22.73 -17.00 -1.47
C GLU A 45 22.81 -18.43 -0.88
N PHE A 46 22.54 -18.61 0.42
CA PHE A 46 22.71 -19.88 1.14
C PHE A 46 21.46 -20.37 1.87
N LEU A 47 20.27 -20.06 1.35
CA LEU A 47 19.03 -20.60 1.92
C LEU A 47 18.98 -22.11 1.73
N THR A 48 18.79 -22.81 2.84
CA THR A 48 18.43 -24.23 2.81
C THR A 48 17.08 -24.40 2.13
N GLU A 49 16.82 -25.60 1.61
CA GLU A 49 15.52 -25.94 0.98
C GLU A 49 14.35 -25.70 1.95
N GLN A 50 14.55 -26.05 3.22
CA GLN A 50 13.56 -25.86 4.28
C GLN A 50 13.25 -24.37 4.56
N GLU A 51 14.27 -23.50 4.55
CA GLU A 51 14.07 -22.05 4.72
C GLU A 51 13.33 -21.45 3.54
N ARG A 52 13.61 -21.91 2.31
CA ARG A 52 12.88 -21.47 1.11
C ARG A 52 11.42 -21.86 1.18
N GLU A 53 11.12 -23.12 1.52
CA GLU A 53 9.74 -23.59 1.70
C GLU A 53 9.01 -22.78 2.76
N TYR A 54 9.66 -22.52 3.90
CA TYR A 54 9.09 -21.69 4.96
C TYR A 54 8.76 -20.27 4.49
N LEU A 55 9.66 -19.63 3.74
CA LEU A 55 9.42 -18.29 3.20
C LEU A 55 8.29 -18.26 2.19
N VAL A 56 8.17 -19.27 1.33
CA VAL A 56 7.07 -19.38 0.36
C VAL A 56 5.73 -19.52 1.10
N LEU A 57 5.69 -20.34 2.15
CA LEU A 57 4.49 -20.48 2.98
C LEU A 57 4.16 -19.18 3.72
N ALA A 58 5.17 -18.51 4.29
CA ALA A 58 5.04 -17.21 4.94
C ALA A 58 4.52 -16.13 3.99
N GLU A 59 5.01 -16.08 2.75
CA GLU A 59 4.55 -15.13 1.75
C GLU A 59 3.10 -15.39 1.35
N ARG A 60 2.71 -16.67 1.20
CA ARG A 60 1.32 -17.04 0.94
C ARG A 60 0.41 -16.61 2.08
N ASP A 61 0.78 -16.91 3.32
CA ASP A 61 0.02 -16.52 4.51
C ASP A 61 -0.13 -14.98 4.61
N VAL A 62 0.91 -14.22 4.28
CA VAL A 62 0.82 -12.75 4.20
C VAL A 62 -0.14 -12.31 3.11
N SER A 63 -0.09 -12.94 1.93
CA SER A 63 -1.01 -12.62 0.83
C SER A 63 -2.47 -12.93 1.17
N ASP A 64 -2.73 -13.98 1.95
CA ASP A 64 -4.09 -14.35 2.37
C ASP A 64 -4.63 -13.42 3.47
N LEU A 65 -3.74 -12.85 4.29
CA LEU A 65 -4.09 -11.99 5.42
C LEU A 65 -4.08 -10.49 5.08
N ILE A 66 -3.31 -10.04 4.08
CA ILE A 66 -3.10 -8.61 3.81
C ILE A 66 -4.40 -7.87 3.52
N ASP A 67 -5.33 -8.47 2.77
CA ASP A 67 -6.61 -7.83 2.43
C ASP A 67 -7.41 -7.52 3.69
N LYS A 68 -7.47 -8.48 4.63
CA LYS A 68 -8.19 -8.31 5.91
C LYS A 68 -7.50 -7.30 6.82
N VAL A 69 -6.18 -7.34 6.90
CA VAL A 69 -5.42 -6.41 7.76
C VAL A 69 -5.48 -4.98 7.23
N VAL A 70 -5.52 -4.80 5.90
CA VAL A 70 -5.78 -3.51 5.26
C VAL A 70 -7.22 -3.05 5.52
N GLU A 71 -8.21 -3.93 5.45
CA GLU A 71 -9.59 -3.61 5.81
C GLU A 71 -9.71 -3.08 7.24
N ILE A 72 -9.09 -3.78 8.20
CA ILE A 72 -9.05 -3.35 9.61
C ILE A 72 -8.38 -1.99 9.76
N MET A 73 -7.27 -1.75 9.03
CA MET A 73 -6.60 -0.44 9.03
C MET A 73 -7.58 0.66 8.57
N PHE A 74 -8.33 0.46 7.49
CA PHE A 74 -9.28 1.47 7.02
C PHE A 74 -10.45 1.66 7.98
N LEU A 75 -10.95 0.60 8.61
CA LEU A 75 -12.05 0.68 9.57
C LEU A 75 -11.65 1.39 10.87
N LYS A 76 -10.48 1.05 11.43
CA LYS A 76 -10.05 1.50 12.76
C LYS A 76 -9.16 2.73 12.74
N TYR A 77 -8.24 2.81 11.78
CA TYR A 77 -7.30 3.92 11.66
C TYR A 77 -7.86 5.07 10.83
N GLN A 78 -8.80 4.78 9.90
CA GLN A 78 -9.41 5.74 8.98
C GLN A 78 -8.37 6.69 8.38
N PRO A 79 -7.38 6.15 7.63
CA PRO A 79 -6.25 6.93 7.16
C PRO A 79 -6.73 8.04 6.22
N GLN A 80 -6.48 9.29 6.63
CA GLN A 80 -6.82 10.47 5.83
C GLN A 80 -5.83 10.70 4.67
N VAL A 81 -4.64 10.11 4.76
CA VAL A 81 -3.57 10.24 3.77
C VAL A 81 -2.99 8.87 3.48
N VAL A 82 -2.90 8.53 2.19
CA VAL A 82 -2.25 7.31 1.72
C VAL A 82 -1.17 7.68 0.71
N VAL A 83 0.09 7.57 1.13
CA VAL A 83 1.25 7.82 0.28
C VAL A 83 1.59 6.56 -0.52
N ARG A 84 1.69 6.66 -1.84
CA ARG A 84 2.04 5.53 -2.72
C ARG A 84 3.02 5.94 -3.81
N THR A 85 3.82 4.96 -4.23
CA THR A 85 4.63 5.03 -5.45
C THR A 85 3.79 4.61 -6.66
N SER A 86 4.20 5.02 -7.86
CA SER A 86 3.55 4.64 -9.12
C SER A 86 3.50 3.13 -9.36
N SER A 87 4.47 2.38 -8.82
CA SER A 87 4.53 0.91 -8.86
C SER A 87 3.35 0.21 -8.17
N LEU A 88 2.62 0.91 -7.29
CA LEU A 88 1.43 0.41 -6.62
C LEU A 88 0.13 0.72 -7.37
N LEU A 89 0.19 1.14 -8.64
CA LEU A 89 -0.99 1.22 -9.51
C LEU A 89 -1.79 -0.09 -9.43
N ASN A 90 -1.17 -1.26 -9.56
CA ASN A 90 -1.93 -2.52 -9.57
C ASN A 90 -2.74 -2.76 -8.28
N ALA A 91 -2.29 -2.24 -7.14
CA ALA A 91 -3.00 -2.29 -5.87
C ALA A 91 -4.31 -1.47 -5.85
N THR A 92 -4.54 -0.63 -6.86
CA THR A 92 -5.74 0.22 -7.01
C THR A 92 -6.69 -0.25 -8.12
N GLY A 93 -6.35 -1.31 -8.85
CA GLY A 93 -7.21 -1.87 -9.89
C GLY A 93 -8.36 -2.72 -9.31
N LYS A 94 -9.23 -3.27 -10.18
CA LYS A 94 -10.41 -4.10 -9.79
C LYS A 94 -10.09 -5.32 -8.91
N GLY A 95 -8.84 -5.78 -8.88
CA GLY A 95 -8.36 -6.86 -8.01
C GLY A 95 -7.34 -6.41 -6.96
N GLY A 96 -7.10 -5.11 -6.84
CA GLY A 96 -6.09 -4.57 -5.93
C GLY A 96 -6.58 -4.47 -4.50
N ILE A 97 -5.63 -4.53 -3.56
CA ILE A 97 -5.85 -4.46 -2.11
C ILE A 97 -6.57 -3.18 -1.66
N PHE A 98 -6.55 -2.11 -2.47
CA PHE A 98 -7.20 -0.83 -2.15
C PHE A 98 -8.51 -0.57 -2.89
N LYS A 99 -8.99 -1.48 -3.74
CA LYS A 99 -10.11 -1.25 -4.68
C LYS A 99 -11.37 -0.62 -4.08
N ASN A 100 -11.68 -0.90 -2.81
CA ASN A 100 -12.90 -0.43 -2.15
C ASN A 100 -12.71 0.86 -1.32
N TYR A 101 -11.48 1.35 -1.17
CA TYR A 101 -11.18 2.45 -0.25
C TYR A 101 -10.83 3.76 -0.97
N LEU A 102 -10.75 3.74 -2.30
CA LEU A 102 -10.31 4.90 -3.09
C LEU A 102 -11.42 5.92 -3.33
N ASP A 103 -12.68 5.48 -3.30
CA ASP A 103 -13.83 6.32 -3.60
C ASP A 103 -14.09 7.45 -2.59
N GLU A 104 -13.34 7.51 -1.49
CA GLU A 104 -13.46 8.54 -0.46
C GLU A 104 -12.39 9.63 -0.56
N PHE A 105 -11.36 9.43 -1.37
CA PHE A 105 -10.26 10.39 -1.48
C PHE A 105 -10.63 11.53 -2.44
N GLU A 106 -10.60 12.76 -1.93
CA GLU A 106 -10.94 13.97 -2.70
C GLU A 106 -9.73 14.69 -3.30
N LEU A 107 -8.53 14.40 -2.76
CA LEU A 107 -7.27 15.07 -3.13
C LEU A 107 -6.22 14.04 -3.51
N ILE A 108 -5.59 14.27 -4.66
CA ILE A 108 -4.40 13.54 -5.11
C ILE A 108 -3.22 14.49 -5.04
N ILE A 109 -2.17 14.07 -4.34
CA ILE A 109 -0.88 14.76 -4.34
C ILE A 109 0.12 13.86 -5.08
N CYS A 110 0.64 14.37 -6.18
CA CYS A 110 1.69 13.73 -6.95
C CYS A 110 2.99 14.46 -6.68
N ASP A 111 3.82 13.88 -5.82
CA ASP A 111 5.20 14.30 -5.65
C ASP A 111 6.04 13.82 -6.84
N GLU A 112 7.10 14.56 -7.16
CA GLU A 112 7.96 14.34 -8.34
C GLU A 112 7.16 14.04 -9.63
N ALA A 113 6.12 14.83 -9.90
CA ALA A 113 5.17 14.57 -11.00
C ALA A 113 5.85 14.50 -12.37
N SER A 114 7.01 15.16 -12.54
CA SER A 114 7.87 15.06 -13.72
C SER A 114 8.34 13.64 -14.03
N GLN A 115 8.44 12.77 -13.02
CA GLN A 115 8.87 11.38 -13.14
C GLN A 115 7.72 10.41 -13.40
N VAL A 116 6.47 10.89 -13.41
CA VAL A 116 5.29 10.04 -13.59
C VAL A 116 4.84 10.11 -15.05
N PRO A 117 4.92 9.00 -15.82
CA PRO A 117 4.43 9.00 -17.19
C PRO A 117 2.95 9.39 -17.26
N GLU A 118 2.56 10.19 -18.25
CA GLU A 118 1.17 10.62 -18.43
C GLU A 118 0.15 9.47 -18.40
N PRO A 119 0.38 8.29 -19.03
CA PRO A 119 -0.56 7.18 -18.96
C PRO A 119 -0.75 6.63 -17.54
N VAL A 120 0.31 6.65 -16.72
CA VAL A 120 0.26 6.25 -15.31
C VAL A 120 -0.60 7.24 -14.53
N PHE A 121 -0.41 8.53 -14.77
CA PHE A 121 -1.19 9.59 -14.13
C PHE A 121 -2.69 9.51 -14.51
N ALA A 122 -3.01 9.38 -15.80
CA ALA A 122 -4.37 9.19 -16.27
C ALA A 122 -5.04 7.95 -15.65
N ALA A 123 -4.30 6.85 -15.52
CA ALA A 123 -4.78 5.64 -14.84
C ALA A 123 -5.05 5.87 -13.35
N MET A 124 -4.22 6.65 -12.64
CA MET A 124 -4.50 7.02 -11.24
C MET A 124 -5.79 7.81 -11.11
N LEU A 125 -6.00 8.80 -11.99
CA LEU A 125 -7.21 9.63 -11.98
C LEU A 125 -8.47 8.81 -12.27
N SER A 126 -8.42 7.88 -13.22
CA SER A 126 -9.56 7.00 -13.53
C SER A 126 -9.99 6.10 -12.36
N ARG A 127 -9.09 5.87 -11.39
CA ARG A 127 -9.31 5.01 -10.21
C ARG A 127 -9.74 5.79 -8.97
N LEU A 128 -9.75 7.12 -9.06
CA LEU A 128 -10.12 8.03 -7.99
C LEU A 128 -11.22 8.96 -8.51
N PRO A 129 -12.41 8.43 -8.85
CA PRO A 129 -13.45 9.18 -9.55
C PRO A 129 -14.01 10.35 -8.72
N LYS A 130 -13.88 10.31 -7.39
CA LYS A 130 -14.30 11.39 -6.50
C LYS A 130 -13.20 12.40 -6.19
N ALA A 131 -11.97 12.20 -6.67
CA ALA A 131 -10.91 13.19 -6.50
C ALA A 131 -11.24 14.45 -7.31
N ARG A 132 -11.47 15.56 -6.61
CA ARG A 132 -11.82 16.86 -7.21
C ARG A 132 -10.63 17.79 -7.32
N ARG A 133 -9.53 17.48 -6.62
CA ARG A 133 -8.33 18.30 -6.57
C ARG A 133 -7.12 17.43 -6.84
N ILE A 134 -6.24 17.95 -7.69
CA ILE A 134 -4.96 17.33 -7.98
C ILE A 134 -3.88 18.39 -7.76
N GLN A 135 -2.91 18.08 -6.91
CA GLN A 135 -1.72 18.87 -6.68
C GLN A 135 -0.54 18.07 -7.21
N ALA A 136 0.14 18.60 -8.23
CA ALA A 136 1.33 17.99 -8.80
C ALA A 136 2.53 18.89 -8.50
N MET A 137 3.55 18.35 -7.86
CA MET A 137 4.79 19.04 -7.53
C MET A 137 5.85 18.64 -8.55
N TYR A 138 6.36 19.61 -9.30
CA TYR A 138 7.39 19.39 -10.32
C TYR A 138 8.71 19.96 -9.84
N THR A 139 9.79 19.32 -10.27
CA THR A 139 11.15 19.82 -10.04
C THR A 139 11.49 20.99 -10.95
N ASN A 140 10.83 21.12 -12.12
CA ASN A 140 11.04 22.20 -13.09
C ASN A 140 9.72 22.88 -13.55
N TRP A 141 9.73 24.22 -13.61
CA TRP A 141 8.57 25.07 -13.91
C TRP A 141 7.98 24.91 -15.33
N SER A 142 8.78 24.49 -16.31
CA SER A 142 8.34 24.31 -17.70
C SER A 142 7.35 23.15 -17.87
N GLU A 143 7.41 22.13 -17.02
CA GLU A 143 6.52 20.96 -17.07
C GLU A 143 5.18 21.19 -16.35
N CYS A 144 5.17 22.05 -15.31
CA CYS A 144 3.95 22.47 -14.59
C CYS A 144 2.84 23.02 -15.51
N ALA A 145 3.23 23.77 -16.54
CA ALA A 145 2.30 24.56 -17.35
C ALA A 145 1.41 23.69 -18.27
N LEU A 146 1.96 22.59 -18.80
CA LEU A 146 1.26 21.70 -19.74
C LEU A 146 0.15 20.89 -19.05
N LEU A 147 0.41 20.35 -17.85
CA LEU A 147 -0.55 19.49 -17.15
C LEU A 147 -1.65 20.29 -16.42
N THR A 148 -1.34 21.50 -15.94
CA THR A 148 -2.35 22.40 -15.35
C THR A 148 -3.41 22.83 -16.38
N ALA A 149 -3.02 22.92 -17.66
CA ALA A 149 -3.93 23.23 -18.77
C ALA A 149 -4.79 22.03 -19.22
N LEU A 150 -4.27 20.80 -19.10
CA LEU A 150 -4.97 19.58 -19.53
C LEU A 150 -6.00 19.06 -18.50
N TYR A 151 -5.73 19.23 -17.20
CA TYR A 151 -6.54 18.63 -16.13
C TYR A 151 -7.39 19.62 -15.32
N ARG A 152 -7.41 20.91 -15.67
CA ARG A 152 -8.48 21.83 -15.23
C ARG A 152 -9.69 21.70 -16.16
N ARG A 153 -10.60 20.79 -15.85
CA ARG A 153 -11.99 20.81 -16.34
C ARG A 153 -12.95 20.70 -15.17
#